data_AF-A0A926XJ73-F1
#
_entry.id   AF-A0A926XJ73-F1
#
_cell.length_a   1.000
_cell.length_b   1.000
_cell.length_c   1.000
_cell.angle_alpha   90.00
_cell.angle_beta   90.00
_cell.angle_gamma   90.00
#
_symmetry.space_group_name_H-M   'P 1'
#
loop_
_entity.id
_entity.type
_entity.pdbx_description
1 polymer ?
#
loop_
_entity_poly.entity_id
_entity_poly.type
_entity_poly.pdbx_seq_one_letter_code
_entity_poly.pdbx_strand_id
1 'polypeptide(L)' 'MNQPIELSLEQKFSIRSFSDQVQNMSREQAQEFLIK' A
#
# COMPACT_ATOMS: atom_id res chain seq x y z
N MET A 1 14.57 12.05 14.30
CA MET A 1 13.62 12.04 13.16
C MET A 1 14.16 12.83 11.96
N ASN A 2 15.46 12.75 11.63
CA ASN A 2 16.10 13.60 10.59
C ASN A 2 16.69 12.82 9.41
N GLN A 3 16.46 11.50 9.34
CA GLN A 3 16.88 10.68 8.21
C GLN A 3 15.66 10.02 7.59
N PRO A 4 15.53 10.01 6.25
CA PRO A 4 14.47 9.28 5.56
C PRO A 4 14.52 7.81 5.97
N ILE A 5 13.36 7.23 6.25
CA ILE A 5 13.26 5.80 6.49
C ILE A 5 13.42 5.09 5.15
N GLU A 6 14.49 4.31 5.01
CA GLU A 6 14.65 3.41 3.88
C GLU A 6 13.85 2.13 4.12
N LEU A 7 13.03 1.77 3.12
CA LEU A 7 12.27 0.53 3.17
C LEU A 7 13.15 -0.68 2.84
N SER A 8 12.96 -1.76 3.59
CA SER A 8 13.55 -3.06 3.27
C SER A 8 13.03 -3.59 1.92
N LEU A 9 13.69 -4.61 1.38
CA LEU A 9 13.25 -5.24 0.13
C LEU A 9 11.83 -5.82 0.27
N GLU A 10 11.56 -6.47 1.41
CA GLU A 10 10.28 -7.09 1.73
C GLU A 10 9.19 -6.03 1.84
N GLN A 11 9.47 -4.90 2.49
CA GLN A 11 8.52 -3.79 2.58
C GLN A 11 8.19 -3.20 1.20
N LYS A 12 9.20 -3.02 0.34
CA LYS A 12 9.00 -2.58 -1.05
C LYS A 12 8.14 -3.59 -1.84
N PHE A 13 8.41 -4.88 -1.66
CA PHE A 13 7.63 -5.96 -2.28
C PHE A 13 6.17 -5.96 -1.81
N SER A 14 5.93 -5.79 -0.51
CA SER A 14 4.59 -5.69 0.07
C SER A 14 3.81 -4.51 -0.50
N ILE A 15 4.44 -3.33 -0.63
CA ILE A 15 3.80 -2.16 -1.24
C ILE A 15 3.42 -2.45 -2.69
N ARG A 16 4.32 -3.06 -3.47
CA ARG A 16 4.03 -3.38 -4.87
C ARG A 16 2.88 -4.38 -4.99
N SER A 17 2.92 -5.47 -4.23
CA SER A 17 1.87 -6.48 -4.22
C SER A 17 0.52 -5.90 -3.79
N PHE A 18 0.52 -4.99 -2.83
CA PHE A 18 -0.69 -4.31 -2.38
C PHE A 18 -1.22 -3.34 -3.44
N SER A 19 -0.35 -2.61 -4.15
CA SER A 19 -0.76 -1.75 -5.26
C SER A 19 -1.51 -2.53 -6.34
N ASP A 20 -1.04 -3.73 -6.69
CA ASP A 20 -1.70 -4.58 -7.68
C ASP A 20 -3.09 -5.06 -7.17
N GLN A 21 -3.26 -5.24 -5.85
CA GLN A 21 -4.57 -5.54 -5.26
C GLN A 21 -5.52 -4.34 -5.32
N VAL A 22 -5.04 -3.14 -4.98
CA VAL A 22 -5.84 -1.91 -5.01
C VAL A 22 -6.33 -1.60 -6.44
N GLN A 23 -5.54 -1.90 -7.46
CA GLN A 23 -5.96 -1.74 -8.87
C GLN A 23 -7.19 -2.58 -9.24
N ASN A 24 -7.41 -3.71 -8.55
CA ASN A 24 -8.54 -4.60 -8.78
C ASN A 24 -9.74 -4.33 -7.87
N MET A 25 -9.63 -3.35 -6.95
CA MET A 25 -10.73 -3.00 -6.04
C MET A 25 -11.79 -2.17 -6.77
N SER A 26 -13.06 -2.38 -6.40
CA SER A 26 -14.11 -1.41 -6.75
C SER A 26 -13.86 -0.09 -6.02
N ARG A 27 -14.49 0.98 -6.51
CA ARG A 27 -14.44 2.29 -5.86
C ARG A 27 -14.88 2.21 -4.40
N GLU A 28 -15.98 1.49 -4.13
CA GLU A 28 -16.56 1.33 -2.80
C GLU A 28 -15.63 0.54 -1.89
N GLN A 29 -15.02 -0.55 -2.38
CA GLN A 29 -14.06 -1.34 -1.62
C GLN A 29 -12.81 -0.53 -1.27
N ALA A 30 -12.26 0.23 -2.23
CA ALA A 30 -11.11 1.10 -1.98
C ALA A 30 -11.45 2.21 -0.97
N GLN A 31 -12.67 2.77 -1.02
CA GLN A 31 -13.14 3.76 -0.06
C GLN A 31 -13.30 3.17 1.35
N GLU A 32 -13.89 1.97 1.47
CA GLU A 32 -14.00 1.29 2.76
C GLU A 32 -12.60 1.01 3.34
N PHE A 33 -11.66 0.55 2.49
CA PHE A 33 -10.28 0.27 2.91
C PHE A 33 -9.53 1.51 3.39
N LEU A 34 -9.79 2.69 2.80
CA LEU A 34 -9.12 3.94 3.19
C LEU A 34 -9.61 4.53 4.52
N ILE A 35 -10.83 4.20 4.94
CA ILE A 35 -11.47 4.76 6.15
C ILE A 35 -11.28 3.83 7.36
N LYS A 36 -10.97 2.55 7.12
CA LYS A 36 -10.67 1.54 8.15
C LYS A 36 -9.26 1.68 8.71
#